data_AF-A0A2D8C8C9-F1
#
_entry.id   AF-A0A2D8C8C9-F1
#
_cell.length_a   1.000
_cell.length_b   1.000
_cell.length_c   1.000
_cell.angle_alpha   90.00
_cell.angle_beta   90.00
_cell.angle_gamma   90.00
#
_symmetry.space_group_name_H-M   'P 1'
#
loop_
_entity.id
_entity.type
_entity.pdbx_description
1 polymer ?
#
loop_
_entity_poly.entity_id
_entity_poly.type
_entity_poly.pdbx_seq_one_letter_code
_entity_poly.pdbx_strand_id
1 'polypeptide(L)'
;MNKVQLFFHHVFRFIWNLIFVVSYPILASFGLLFIGLTWLFSKLSQLLTKLRPEGKKIVIKESEWEVLPYSNDMLEAKLVKQIMFGPSGFRLRRMDGVPSVLSDFVFGNKIRVIEEGFILEKWNSTESKDLPDFDICLYNPDEDSLRSLTNIKCFDWHVSEKVENELSFKWFDGTQGGEVKVAL
;
A
#
# COMPACT_ATOMS: atom_id res chain seq x y z
N MET A 1 0.17 -36.18 62.63
CA MET A 1 -0.39 -34.94 62.05
C MET A 1 -1.35 -34.31 63.03
N ASN A 2 -1.16 -33.02 63.32
CA ASN A 2 -1.91 -32.31 64.36
C ASN A 2 -3.32 -31.96 63.85
N LYS A 3 -4.37 -32.09 64.69
CA LYS A 3 -5.79 -31.92 64.27
C LYS A 3 -6.06 -30.57 63.58
N VAL A 4 -5.31 -29.55 63.97
CA VAL A 4 -5.36 -28.20 63.38
C VAL A 4 -4.91 -28.19 61.91
N GLN A 5 -3.82 -28.87 61.56
CA GLN A 5 -3.35 -28.96 60.16
C GLN A 5 -4.37 -29.65 59.25
N LEU A 6 -5.08 -30.66 59.78
CA LEU A 6 -6.08 -31.42 59.03
C LEU A 6 -7.32 -30.57 58.70
N PHE A 7 -7.71 -29.70 59.64
CA PHE A 7 -8.77 -28.71 59.45
C PHE A 7 -8.39 -27.66 58.40
N PHE A 8 -7.21 -27.04 58.51
CA PHE A 8 -6.72 -26.07 57.52
C PHE A 8 -6.62 -26.68 56.12
N HIS A 9 -6.16 -27.93 56.00
CA HIS A 9 -6.11 -28.63 54.71
C HIS A 9 -7.50 -28.81 54.08
N HIS A 10 -8.52 -29.15 54.88
CA HIS A 10 -9.90 -29.27 54.38
C HIS A 10 -10.48 -27.94 53.93
N VAL A 11 -10.29 -26.89 54.73
CA VAL A 11 -10.78 -25.53 54.40
C VAL A 11 -10.10 -25.00 53.14
N PHE A 12 -8.77 -25.15 53.03
CA PHE A 12 -8.03 -24.71 51.86
C PHE A 12 -8.48 -25.46 50.60
N ARG A 13 -8.63 -26.80 50.68
CA ARG A 13 -9.13 -27.61 49.56
C ARG A 13 -10.54 -27.20 49.14
N PHE A 14 -11.40 -26.85 50.10
CA PHE A 14 -12.76 -26.40 49.82
C PHE A 14 -12.77 -25.05 49.09
N ILE A 15 -12.02 -24.06 49.58
CA ILE A 15 -11.89 -22.73 48.95
C ILE A 15 -11.31 -22.88 47.55
N TRP A 16 -10.25 -23.69 47.38
CA TRP A 16 -9.62 -23.91 46.10
C TRP A 16 -10.58 -24.57 45.11
N ASN A 17 -11.29 -25.63 45.52
CA ASN A 17 -12.31 -26.25 44.67
C ASN A 17 -13.42 -25.26 44.27
N LEU A 18 -13.87 -24.41 45.18
CA LEU A 18 -14.89 -23.41 44.90
C LEU A 18 -14.41 -22.41 43.83
N ILE A 19 -13.17 -21.91 43.98
CA ILE A 19 -12.55 -20.99 43.01
C ILE A 19 -12.46 -21.67 41.64
N PHE A 20 -11.99 -22.92 41.57
CA PHE A 20 -11.87 -23.64 40.30
C PHE A 20 -13.22 -23.86 39.62
N VAL A 21 -14.24 -24.27 40.38
CA VAL A 21 -15.58 -24.53 39.84
C VAL A 21 -16.22 -23.26 39.30
N VAL A 22 -15.98 -22.10 39.93
CA VAL A 22 -16.53 -20.81 39.49
C VAL A 22 -15.72 -20.19 38.36
N SER A 23 -14.38 -20.23 38.44
CA SER A 23 -13.52 -19.60 37.44
C SER A 23 -13.49 -20.35 36.12
N TYR A 24 -13.61 -21.68 36.12
CA TYR A 24 -13.48 -22.48 34.90
C TYR A 24 -14.55 -22.17 33.84
N PRO A 25 -15.86 -22.10 34.16
CA PRO A 25 -16.89 -21.71 33.20
C PRO A 25 -16.73 -20.28 32.68
N ILE A 26 -16.26 -19.36 33.53
CA ILE A 26 -16.03 -17.95 33.16
C ILE A 26 -14.91 -17.86 32.12
N LEU A 27 -13.78 -18.53 32.39
CA LEU A 27 -12.63 -18.55 31.48
C LEU A 27 -12.98 -19.24 30.15
N ALA A 28 -13.70 -20.36 30.20
CA ALA A 28 -14.15 -21.07 29.01
C ALA A 28 -15.11 -20.21 28.16
N SER A 29 -16.04 -19.50 28.81
CA SER A 29 -16.99 -18.61 28.13
C SER A 29 -16.27 -17.42 27.49
N PHE A 30 -15.30 -16.82 28.18
CA PHE A 30 -14.48 -15.74 27.65
C PHE A 30 -13.66 -16.19 26.44
N GLY A 31 -13.06 -17.39 26.50
CA GLY A 31 -12.32 -17.97 25.38
C GLY A 31 -13.21 -18.20 24.16
N LEU A 32 -14.41 -18.76 24.35
CA LEU A 32 -15.38 -18.96 23.27
C LEU A 32 -15.84 -17.63 22.65
N LEU A 33 -16.12 -16.62 23.48
CA LEU A 33 -16.47 -15.28 23.00
C LEU A 33 -15.35 -14.64 22.19
N PHE A 34 -14.10 -14.77 22.65
CA PHE A 34 -12.94 -14.23 21.95
C PHE A 34 -12.72 -14.90 20.59
N ILE A 35 -12.85 -16.23 20.51
CA ILE A 35 -12.77 -16.98 19.25
C ILE A 35 -13.89 -16.55 18.30
N GLY A 36 -15.12 -16.42 18.79
CA GLY A 36 -16.25 -15.94 17.98
C GLY A 36 -16.01 -14.54 17.42
N LEU A 37 -15.50 -13.63 18.26
CA LEU A 37 -15.21 -12.25 17.86
C LEU A 37 -14.10 -12.17 16.81
N THR A 38 -12.99 -12.89 17.01
CA THR A 38 -11.88 -12.94 16.04
C THR A 38 -12.31 -13.54 14.71
N TRP A 39 -13.15 -14.58 14.72
CA TRP A 39 -13.72 -15.15 13.51
C TRP A 39 -14.62 -14.15 12.77
N LEU A 40 -15.47 -13.40 13.50
CA LEU A 40 -16.32 -12.36 12.92
C LEU A 40 -15.48 -11.27 12.24
N PHE A 41 -14.44 -10.76 12.89
CA PHE A 41 -13.54 -9.77 12.29
C PHE A 41 -12.81 -10.32 11.06
N SER A 42 -12.37 -11.58 11.09
CA SER A 42 -11.75 -12.23 9.93
C SER A 42 -12.72 -12.30 8.74
N LYS A 43 -13.97 -12.69 8.98
CA LYS A 43 -15.02 -12.72 7.93
C LYS A 43 -15.39 -11.34 7.42
N LEU A 44 -15.49 -10.35 8.31
CA LEU A 44 -15.77 -8.98 7.92
C LEU A 44 -14.63 -8.40 7.07
N SER A 45 -13.37 -8.67 7.45
CA SER A 45 -12.20 -8.30 6.67
C SER A 45 -12.24 -8.94 5.27
N GLN A 46 -12.52 -10.25 5.18
CA GLN A 46 -12.67 -10.94 3.89
C GLN A 46 -13.77 -10.33 3.01
N LEU A 47 -14.92 -9.98 3.61
CA LEU A 47 -16.03 -9.36 2.90
C LEU A 47 -15.66 -7.96 2.38
N LEU A 48 -15.04 -7.14 3.21
CA LEU A 48 -14.56 -5.81 2.84
C LEU A 48 -13.49 -5.86 1.76
N THR A 49 -12.56 -6.83 1.83
CA THR A 49 -11.55 -7.02 0.77
C THR A 49 -12.14 -7.46 -0.57
N LYS A 50 -13.31 -8.11 -0.59
CA LYS A 50 -14.00 -8.48 -1.84
C LYS A 50 -14.77 -7.32 -2.46
N LEU A 51 -15.22 -6.35 -1.65
CA LEU A 51 -15.96 -5.17 -2.11
C LEU A 51 -15.03 -4.07 -2.64
N ARG A 52 -13.74 -4.11 -2.30
CA ARG A 52 -12.73 -3.25 -2.92
C ARG A 52 -12.37 -3.86 -4.28
N PRO A 53 -12.58 -3.17 -5.42
CA PRO A 53 -12.01 -3.57 -6.68
C PRO A 53 -10.52 -3.23 -6.64
N GLU A 54 -9.74 -4.00 -5.88
CA GLU A 54 -8.30 -4.03 -6.11
C GLU A 54 -8.13 -4.79 -7.43
N GLY A 55 -8.04 -4.04 -8.53
CA GLY A 55 -7.48 -4.54 -9.78
C GLY A 55 -6.24 -5.35 -9.43
N LYS A 56 -6.18 -6.59 -9.94
CA LYS A 56 -5.12 -7.59 -9.71
C LYS A 56 -3.87 -6.93 -9.12
N LYS A 57 -3.64 -7.10 -7.81
CA LYS A 57 -2.31 -6.88 -7.25
C LYS A 57 -1.40 -7.93 -7.88
N ILE A 58 -0.86 -7.59 -9.04
CA ILE A 58 0.24 -8.31 -9.63
C ILE A 58 1.37 -8.14 -8.62
N VAL A 59 1.69 -9.23 -7.93
CA VAL A 59 2.90 -9.29 -7.10
C VAL A 59 4.04 -9.36 -8.10
N ILE A 60 4.49 -8.18 -8.54
CA ILE A 60 5.61 -8.04 -9.47
C ILE A 60 6.81 -8.68 -8.78
N LYS A 61 7.28 -9.81 -9.27
CA LYS A 61 8.49 -10.45 -8.73
C LYS A 61 9.68 -9.56 -9.07
N GLU A 62 10.61 -9.40 -8.13
CA GLU A 62 11.80 -8.54 -8.25
C GLU A 62 12.66 -8.79 -9.51
N SER A 63 12.49 -9.91 -10.21
CA SER A 63 13.38 -10.36 -11.28
C SER A 63 12.88 -10.16 -12.71
N GLU A 64 11.58 -10.10 -12.97
CA GLU A 64 11.03 -10.17 -14.32
C GLU A 64 10.41 -8.84 -14.79
N TRP A 65 10.54 -8.57 -16.09
CA TRP A 65 9.82 -7.48 -16.73
C TRP A 65 8.37 -7.91 -16.91
N GLU A 66 7.44 -7.12 -16.41
CA GLU A 66 6.01 -7.40 -16.49
C GLU A 66 5.30 -6.27 -17.22
N VAL A 67 4.31 -6.63 -18.04
CA VAL A 67 3.51 -5.65 -18.79
C VAL A 67 2.73 -4.77 -17.79
N LEU A 68 2.87 -3.46 -17.93
CA LEU A 68 2.16 -2.53 -17.07
C LEU A 68 0.66 -2.55 -17.39
N PRO A 69 -0.19 -2.92 -16.42
CA PRO A 69 -1.62 -2.79 -16.61
C PRO A 69 -1.96 -1.32 -16.85
N TYR A 70 -2.89 -1.06 -17.77
CA TYR A 70 -3.32 0.29 -18.18
C TYR A 70 -2.27 1.08 -18.98
N SER A 71 -1.24 0.45 -19.55
CA SER A 71 -0.29 1.11 -20.47
C SER A 71 -0.61 0.92 -21.96
N ASN A 72 -1.81 0.39 -22.28
CA ASN A 72 -2.18 -0.06 -23.63
C ASN A 72 -1.14 -1.02 -24.24
N ASP A 73 -0.53 -1.88 -23.41
CA ASP A 73 0.51 -2.82 -23.81
C ASP A 73 1.74 -2.16 -24.46
N MET A 74 2.03 -0.89 -24.13
CA MET A 74 3.20 -0.19 -24.67
C MET A 74 4.41 -0.24 -23.72
N LEU A 75 4.19 -0.40 -22.42
CA LEU A 75 5.24 -0.32 -21.41
C LEU A 75 5.33 -1.59 -20.57
N GLU A 76 6.56 -1.98 -20.26
CA GLU A 76 6.89 -2.97 -19.26
C GLU A 76 7.55 -2.30 -18.06
N ALA A 77 7.25 -2.79 -16.87
CA ALA A 77 7.87 -2.37 -15.62
C ALA A 77 8.69 -3.50 -15.02
N LYS A 78 9.82 -3.13 -14.44
CA LYS A 78 10.63 -4.01 -13.59
C LYS A 78 10.81 -3.36 -12.22
N LEU A 79 10.49 -4.10 -11.17
CA LEU A 79 10.70 -3.64 -9.79
C LEU A 79 12.21 -3.45 -9.53
N VAL A 80 12.59 -2.28 -9.01
CA VAL A 80 13.98 -1.96 -8.66
C VAL A 80 14.16 -1.79 -7.16
N LYS A 81 13.22 -1.10 -6.51
CA LYS A 81 13.30 -0.83 -5.07
C LYS A 81 11.91 -0.78 -4.47
N GLN A 82 11.74 -1.42 -3.33
CA GLN A 82 10.52 -1.32 -2.54
C GLN A 82 10.84 -0.63 -1.22
N ILE A 83 10.17 0.49 -0.93
CA ILE A 83 10.29 1.17 0.35
C ILE A 83 9.44 0.40 1.37
N MET A 84 9.99 0.14 2.55
CA MET A 84 9.25 -0.53 3.63
C MET A 84 8.05 0.34 4.04
N PHE A 85 6.84 -0.20 3.91
CA PHE A 85 5.56 0.53 4.11
C PHE A 85 5.34 1.74 3.18
N GLY A 86 6.07 1.82 2.06
CA GLY A 86 5.95 2.89 1.06
C GLY A 86 5.66 2.36 -0.35
N PRO A 87 5.66 3.23 -1.37
CA PRO A 87 5.51 2.81 -2.75
C PRO A 87 6.75 2.07 -3.25
N SER A 88 6.57 1.40 -4.39
CA SER A 88 7.62 0.71 -5.11
C SER A 88 8.10 1.56 -6.27
N GLY A 89 9.41 1.53 -6.50
CA GLY A 89 10.10 2.14 -7.62
C GLY A 89 10.38 1.11 -8.71
N PHE A 90 10.02 1.46 -9.94
CA PHE A 90 10.10 0.63 -11.13
C PHE A 90 10.99 1.27 -12.18
N ARG A 91 11.70 0.43 -12.93
CA ARG A 91 12.25 0.83 -14.24
C ARG A 91 11.21 0.55 -15.29
N LEU A 92 11.05 1.49 -16.21
CA LEU A 92 10.11 1.36 -17.32
C LEU A 92 10.89 1.19 -18.62
N ARG A 93 10.36 0.35 -19.51
CA ARG A 93 10.85 0.23 -20.88
C ARG A 93 9.69 0.05 -21.84
N ARG A 94 9.92 0.38 -23.11
CA ARG A 94 8.96 0.11 -24.17
C ARG A 94 8.98 -1.38 -24.55
N MET A 95 7.82 -1.91 -24.92
CA MET A 95 7.66 -3.30 -25.39
C MET A 95 8.26 -3.53 -26.77
N ASP A 96 8.28 -2.51 -27.62
CA ASP A 96 8.80 -2.55 -29.00
C ASP A 96 10.33 -2.71 -29.07
N GLY A 97 11.02 -2.68 -27.93
CA GLY A 97 12.48 -2.82 -27.83
C GLY A 97 13.25 -1.57 -28.25
N VAL A 98 12.56 -0.46 -28.54
CA VAL A 98 13.20 0.81 -28.85
C VAL A 98 13.79 1.39 -27.55
N PRO A 99 15.09 1.76 -27.54
CA PRO A 99 15.69 2.45 -26.41
C PRO A 99 14.88 3.70 -26.10
N SER A 100 14.52 3.87 -24.83
CA SER A 100 13.69 4.97 -24.38
C SER A 100 14.38 5.72 -23.26
N VAL A 101 14.19 7.05 -23.22
CA VAL A 101 14.57 7.92 -22.08
C VAL A 101 14.02 7.42 -20.74
N LEU A 102 12.98 6.58 -20.74
CA LEU A 102 12.44 5.95 -19.54
C LEU A 102 13.43 5.01 -18.83
N SER A 103 14.34 4.36 -19.56
CA SER A 103 15.24 3.36 -18.95
C SER A 103 16.26 3.97 -17.99
N ASP A 104 16.51 5.27 -18.09
CA ASP A 104 17.49 6.01 -17.31
C ASP A 104 16.97 6.40 -15.92
N PHE A 105 15.65 6.36 -15.72
CA PHE A 105 15.00 6.84 -14.50
C PHE A 105 14.27 5.73 -13.74
N VAL A 106 13.95 6.02 -12.48
CA VAL A 106 13.09 5.19 -11.63
C VAL A 106 11.76 5.89 -11.48
N PHE A 107 10.67 5.15 -11.62
CA PHE A 107 9.31 5.67 -11.58
C PHE A 107 8.49 5.00 -10.48
N GLY A 108 7.49 5.70 -9.97
CA GLY A 108 6.51 5.14 -9.05
C GLY A 108 5.51 4.21 -9.72
N ASN A 109 4.59 3.67 -8.91
CA ASN A 109 3.50 2.83 -9.39
C ASN A 109 2.34 3.62 -10.03
N LYS A 110 2.29 4.94 -9.83
CA LYS A 110 1.23 5.81 -10.33
C LYS A 110 1.52 6.18 -11.79
N ILE A 111 0.82 5.52 -12.71
CA ILE A 111 0.86 5.80 -14.14
C ILE A 111 -0.54 6.12 -14.62
N ARG A 112 -0.70 7.20 -15.39
CA ARG A 112 -1.99 7.58 -15.98
C ARG A 112 -1.84 7.86 -17.46
N VAL A 113 -2.72 7.30 -18.27
CA VAL A 113 -2.76 7.56 -19.72
C VAL A 113 -3.68 8.73 -20.00
N ILE A 114 -3.21 9.67 -20.81
CA ILE A 114 -3.97 10.79 -21.37
C ILE A 114 -3.75 10.84 -22.89
N GLU A 115 -4.49 11.68 -23.61
CA GLU A 115 -4.38 11.78 -25.07
C GLU A 115 -2.99 12.22 -25.53
N GLU A 116 -2.33 13.04 -24.72
CA GLU A 116 -1.04 13.65 -24.97
C GLU A 116 0.15 12.73 -24.61
N GLY A 117 -0.11 11.60 -23.94
CA GLY A 117 0.91 10.64 -23.52
C GLY A 117 0.67 10.02 -22.14
N PHE A 118 1.76 9.71 -21.43
CA PHE A 118 1.73 9.07 -20.11
C PHE A 118 2.18 10.02 -19.02
N ILE A 119 1.37 10.17 -17.98
CA ILE A 119 1.76 10.83 -16.74
C ILE A 119 2.47 9.81 -15.86
N LEU A 120 3.72 10.11 -15.51
CA LEU A 120 4.62 9.26 -14.74
C LEU A 120 5.12 9.99 -13.50
N GLU A 121 5.24 9.27 -12.39
CA GLU A 121 5.91 9.76 -11.18
C GLU A 121 7.40 9.42 -11.24
N LYS A 122 8.26 10.34 -11.60
CA LYS A 122 9.72 10.13 -11.64
C LYS A 122 10.32 10.38 -10.26
N TRP A 123 11.07 9.42 -9.73
CA TRP A 123 11.76 9.54 -8.46
C TRP A 123 13.08 10.30 -8.63
N ASN A 124 13.24 11.41 -7.91
CA ASN A 124 14.46 12.21 -7.96
C ASN A 124 15.61 11.57 -7.17
N SER A 125 15.29 10.77 -6.14
CA SER A 125 16.26 10.01 -5.37
C SER A 125 15.71 8.63 -5.02
N THR A 126 16.59 7.64 -4.93
CA THR A 126 16.26 6.32 -4.37
C THR A 126 16.63 6.21 -2.89
N GLU A 127 17.29 7.21 -2.31
CA GLU A 127 17.70 7.20 -0.91
C GLU A 127 16.53 7.55 0.03
N SER A 128 16.32 6.74 1.07
CA SER A 128 15.16 6.87 1.96
C SER A 128 15.09 8.21 2.71
N LYS A 129 16.23 8.89 2.88
CA LYS A 129 16.32 10.21 3.54
C LYS A 129 15.82 11.37 2.69
N ASP A 130 15.84 11.20 1.36
CA ASP A 130 15.50 12.26 0.40
C ASP A 130 14.08 12.06 -0.16
N LEU A 131 13.38 11.02 0.28
CA LEU A 131 12.01 10.70 -0.08
C LEU A 131 11.04 11.25 0.98
N PRO A 132 9.84 11.74 0.58
CA PRO A 132 9.33 11.83 -0.79
C PRO A 132 9.86 13.03 -1.59
N ASP A 133 10.36 12.79 -2.81
CA ASP A 133 10.73 13.83 -3.78
C ASP A 133 10.51 13.29 -5.20
N PHE A 134 9.40 13.71 -5.81
CA PHE A 134 8.93 13.21 -7.09
C PHE A 134 8.71 14.34 -8.08
N ASP A 135 9.14 14.12 -9.32
CA ASP A 135 8.69 14.94 -10.44
C ASP A 135 7.56 14.22 -11.16
N ILE A 136 6.42 14.88 -11.29
CA ILE A 136 5.37 14.44 -12.20
C ILE A 136 5.81 14.83 -13.61
N CYS A 137 5.97 13.84 -14.48
CA CYS A 137 6.43 14.02 -15.84
C CYS A 137 5.37 13.56 -16.85
N LEU A 138 5.33 14.19 -18.01
CA LEU A 138 4.63 13.73 -19.20
C LEU A 138 5.62 13.05 -20.14
N TYR A 139 5.38 11.78 -20.43
CA TYR A 139 6.11 11.01 -21.43
C TYR A 139 5.32 10.95 -22.73
N ASN A 140 5.91 11.44 -23.81
CA ASN A 140 5.37 11.31 -25.16
C ASN A 140 6.04 10.10 -25.86
N PRO A 141 5.29 9.01 -26.15
CA PRO A 141 5.83 7.82 -26.81
C PRO A 141 6.22 8.05 -28.27
N ASP A 142 5.64 9.04 -28.96
CA ASP A 142 5.93 9.29 -30.38
C ASP A 142 7.29 9.96 -30.56
N GLU A 143 7.64 10.89 -29.67
CA GLU A 143 8.90 11.64 -29.70
C GLU A 143 9.97 11.07 -28.77
N ASP A 144 9.64 10.05 -27.99
CA ASP A 144 10.45 9.54 -26.87
C ASP A 144 10.96 10.67 -25.95
N SER A 145 10.08 11.62 -25.63
CA SER A 145 10.42 12.80 -24.83
C SER A 145 9.77 12.74 -23.45
N LEU A 146 10.54 13.12 -22.42
CA LEU A 146 10.08 13.20 -21.03
C LEU A 146 10.14 14.65 -20.55
N ARG A 147 8.97 15.24 -20.31
CA ARG A 147 8.84 16.63 -19.83
C ARG A 147 8.40 16.65 -18.38
N SER A 148 9.16 17.33 -17.51
CA SER A 148 8.74 17.56 -16.12
C SER A 148 7.64 18.62 -16.07
N LEU A 149 6.54 18.31 -15.38
CA LEU A 149 5.39 19.21 -15.22
C LEU A 149 5.45 19.95 -13.88
N THR A 150 5.73 19.23 -12.79
CA THR A 150 5.80 19.79 -11.44
C THR A 150 6.54 18.86 -10.50
N ASN A 151 7.01 19.40 -9.37
CA ASN A 151 7.63 18.64 -8.29
C ASN A 151 6.67 18.52 -7.11
N ILE A 152 6.52 17.30 -6.57
CA ILE A 152 5.68 17.00 -5.41
C ILE A 152 6.49 16.19 -4.40
N LYS A 153 6.54 16.70 -3.17
CA LYS A 153 7.21 16.06 -2.03
C LYS A 153 6.23 15.29 -1.16
N CYS A 154 5.39 14.48 -1.78
CA CYS A 154 4.35 13.71 -1.11
C CYS A 154 4.00 12.47 -1.93
N PHE A 155 3.83 11.34 -1.25
CA PHE A 155 3.40 10.08 -1.87
C PHE A 155 1.92 10.08 -2.27
N ASP A 156 1.09 10.87 -1.59
CA ASP A 156 -0.36 10.89 -1.80
C ASP A 156 -0.80 12.10 -2.62
N TRP A 157 -0.51 12.02 -3.93
CA TRP A 157 -1.05 12.93 -4.94
C TRP A 157 -2.03 12.22 -5.88
N HIS A 158 -2.95 13.00 -6.45
CA HIS A 158 -3.87 12.56 -7.50
C HIS A 158 -4.17 13.72 -8.45
N VAL A 159 -4.56 13.39 -9.67
CA VAL A 159 -5.09 14.38 -10.63
C VAL A 159 -6.55 14.64 -10.25
N SER A 160 -6.88 15.87 -9.87
CA SER A 160 -8.24 16.25 -9.46
C SER A 160 -9.11 16.67 -10.64
N GLU A 161 -8.52 17.31 -11.65
CA GLU A 161 -9.24 17.84 -12.81
C GLU A 161 -8.37 17.75 -14.07
N LYS A 162 -8.98 17.36 -15.20
CA LYS A 162 -8.40 17.49 -16.54
C LYS A 162 -9.30 18.44 -17.33
N VAL A 163 -8.75 19.60 -17.70
CA VAL A 163 -9.34 20.53 -18.68
C VAL A 163 -8.47 20.43 -19.93
N GLU A 164 -9.02 20.71 -21.13
CA GLU A 164 -8.39 20.43 -22.44
C GLU A 164 -6.86 20.56 -22.47
N ASN A 165 -6.30 21.66 -21.95
CA ASN A 165 -4.85 21.89 -21.94
C ASN A 165 -4.22 22.08 -20.55
N GLU A 166 -4.94 21.72 -19.48
CA GLU A 166 -4.49 21.88 -18.09
C GLU A 166 -4.79 20.63 -17.24
N LEU A 167 -3.80 20.24 -16.43
CA LEU A 167 -3.97 19.23 -15.38
C LEU A 167 -3.88 19.89 -14.01
N SER A 168 -4.87 19.65 -13.16
CA SER A 168 -4.81 20.00 -11.75
C SER A 168 -4.41 18.79 -10.92
N PHE A 169 -3.33 18.93 -10.15
CA PHE A 169 -2.83 17.94 -9.22
C PHE A 169 -3.10 18.40 -7.79
N LYS A 170 -3.68 17.51 -6.98
CA LYS A 170 -3.87 17.70 -5.55
C LYS A 170 -3.02 16.70 -4.79
N TRP A 171 -2.41 17.15 -3.70
CA TRP A 171 -1.65 16.28 -2.81
C TRP A 171 -1.97 16.59 -1.35
N PHE A 172 -1.82 15.60 -0.49
CA PHE A 172 -2.05 15.74 0.95
C PHE A 172 -1.14 14.79 1.73
N ASP A 173 -0.37 15.31 2.69
CA ASP A 173 0.58 14.52 3.48
C ASP A 173 0.08 14.13 4.89
N GLY A 174 -1.17 14.46 5.22
CA GLY A 174 -1.74 14.31 6.57
C GLY A 174 -1.76 15.60 7.39
N THR A 175 -0.90 16.57 7.04
CA THR A 175 -0.77 17.86 7.73
C THR A 175 -0.92 19.07 6.81
N GLN A 176 -0.41 18.96 5.59
CA GLN A 176 -0.41 19.97 4.55
C GLN A 176 -1.00 19.38 3.28
N GLY A 177 -1.65 20.23 2.50
CA GLY A 177 -2.15 19.89 1.19
C GLY A 177 -1.96 21.06 0.24
N GLY A 178 -1.87 20.74 -1.05
CA GLY A 178 -1.69 21.73 -2.10
C GLY A 178 -2.43 21.34 -3.36
N GLU A 179 -2.72 22.34 -4.17
CA GLU A 179 -3.23 22.19 -5.53
C GLU A 179 -2.27 22.90 -6.47
N VAL A 180 -1.85 22.23 -7.54
CA VAL A 180 -1.01 22.80 -8.59
C VAL A 180 -1.62 22.51 -9.94
N LYS A 181 -1.80 23.56 -10.75
CA LYS A 181 -2.23 23.46 -12.13
C LYS A 181 -1.02 23.56 -13.04
N VAL A 182 -0.94 22.67 -14.02
CA VAL A 182 0.13 22.66 -15.02
C VAL A 182 -0.49 22.62 -16.42
N ALA A 183 0.15 23.33 -17.34
CA ALA A 183 -0.21 23.26 -18.75
C ALA A 183 0.44 22.03 -19.40
N LEU A 184 -0.34 21.35 -20.24
CA LEU A 184 0.12 20.24 -21.09
C LEU A 184 0.93 20.78 -22.28
#